data_AF-A0A1Y1Q4W1-F1
#
_entry.id   AF-A0A1Y1Q4W1-F1
#
_cell.length_a   1.000
_cell.length_b   1.000
_cell.length_c   1.000
_cell.angle_alpha   90.00
_cell.angle_beta   90.00
_cell.angle_gamma   90.00
#
_symmetry.space_group_name_H-M   'P 1'
#
loop_
_entity.id
_entity.type
_entity.pdbx_description
1 polymer ?
#
loop_
_entity_poly.entity_id
_entity_poly.type
_entity_poly.pdbx_seq_one_letter_code
_entity_poly.pdbx_strand_id
1 'polypeptide(L)'
;MEKIHESRPEPILFLLEAADAMEEYRKQHTEYAKEWHLLDITFANGPYHLGDPGTQPAVDDKDRWHPKDCDFTYWIASADKNHFLIQAVNEDNRAMYEIRSGMETPKKLP
;
A
#
# COMPACT_ATOMS: atom_id res chain seq x y z
N MET A 1 14.60 2.60 24.91
CA MET A 1 13.95 1.40 24.36
C MET A 1 12.60 1.82 23.82
N GLU A 2 12.55 2.17 22.53
CA GLU A 2 11.31 2.54 21.86
C GLU A 2 10.42 1.31 21.73
N LYS A 3 9.14 1.48 22.06
CA LYS A 3 8.15 0.41 22.06
C LYS A 3 7.95 -0.05 20.61
N ILE A 4 8.18 -1.34 20.44
CA ILE A 4 8.05 -2.11 19.21
C ILE A 4 6.69 -1.81 18.57
N HIS A 5 6.68 -1.59 17.25
CA HIS A 5 5.49 -1.36 16.41
C HIS A 5 4.58 -2.62 16.30
N GLU A 6 4.46 -3.41 17.36
CA GLU A 6 3.82 -4.73 17.43
C GLU A 6 2.28 -4.70 17.49
N SER A 7 1.63 -3.53 17.44
CA SER A 7 0.17 -3.43 17.65
C SER A 7 -0.65 -2.87 16.49
N ARG A 8 -0.02 -2.47 15.38
CA ARG A 8 -0.75 -1.93 14.23
C ARG A 8 -1.15 -3.07 13.29
N PRO A 9 -2.43 -3.19 12.90
CA PRO A 9 -2.84 -4.17 11.90
C PRO A 9 -2.07 -3.99 10.59
N GLU A 10 -1.73 -5.09 9.93
CA GLU A 10 -1.09 -5.13 8.60
C GLU A 10 -1.62 -4.05 7.62
N PRO A 11 -2.96 -3.95 7.37
CA PRO A 11 -3.46 -2.96 6.40
C PRO A 11 -3.19 -1.52 6.83
N ILE A 12 -3.05 -1.24 8.13
CA ILE A 12 -2.69 0.11 8.59
C ILE A 12 -1.23 0.42 8.26
N LEU A 13 -0.33 -0.55 8.46
CA LEU A 13 1.09 -0.39 8.16
C LEU A 13 1.32 -0.21 6.66
N PHE A 14 0.76 -1.11 5.85
CA PHE A 14 0.89 -1.03 4.40
C PHE A 14 0.33 0.29 3.85
N LEU A 15 -0.88 0.69 4.25
CA LEU A 15 -1.52 1.88 3.68
C LEU A 15 -0.75 3.17 4.03
N LEU A 16 -0.11 3.24 5.19
CA LEU A 16 0.76 4.36 5.53
C LEU A 16 2.01 4.39 4.63
N GLU A 17 2.68 3.26 4.47
CA GLU A 17 3.87 3.15 3.61
C GLU A 17 3.54 3.46 2.14
N ALA A 18 2.41 2.94 1.66
CA ALA A 18 1.93 3.22 0.31
C ALA A 18 1.57 4.69 0.09
N ALA A 19 1.01 5.38 1.09
CA ALA A 19 0.75 6.80 1.02
C ALA A 19 2.04 7.62 0.95
N ASP A 20 3.05 7.27 1.75
CA ASP A 20 4.37 7.91 1.71
C ASP A 20 5.05 7.69 0.34
N ALA A 21 4.98 6.48 -0.20
CA ALA A 21 5.50 6.15 -1.53
C ALA A 21 4.79 6.92 -2.65
N MET A 22 3.46 7.10 -2.55
CA MET A 22 2.70 7.94 -3.50
C MET A 22 3.18 9.40 -3.47
N GLU A 23 3.36 9.97 -2.28
CA GLU A 23 3.85 11.36 -2.14
C GLU A 23 5.28 11.51 -2.66
N GLU A 24 6.14 10.53 -2.42
CA GLU A 24 7.51 10.55 -2.94
C GLU A 24 7.53 10.43 -4.47
N TYR A 25 6.73 9.52 -5.04
CA TYR A 25 6.57 9.42 -6.48
C TYR A 25 6.11 10.74 -7.10
N ARG A 26 5.13 11.43 -6.49
CA ARG A 26 4.63 12.74 -6.95
C ARG A 26 5.62 13.89 -6.78
N LYS A 27 6.63 13.79 -5.92
CA LYS A 27 7.70 14.81 -5.91
C LYS A 27 8.59 14.70 -7.15
N GLN A 28 8.72 13.48 -7.67
CA GLN A 28 9.56 13.16 -8.83
C GLN A 28 8.77 13.22 -10.15
N HIS A 29 7.45 13.00 -10.07
CA HIS A 29 6.53 12.95 -11.20
C HIS A 29 5.40 13.96 -11.01
N THR A 30 4.85 14.54 -12.07
CA THR A 30 3.79 15.56 -11.91
C THR A 30 2.42 15.01 -11.52
N GLU A 31 2.27 13.70 -11.32
CA GLU A 31 1.04 12.99 -10.93
C GLU A 31 1.32 11.81 -9.99
N TYR A 32 0.29 11.27 -9.33
CA TYR A 32 0.40 10.04 -8.54
C TYR A 32 0.51 8.79 -9.43
N ALA A 33 1.17 7.76 -8.91
CA ALA A 33 1.31 6.48 -9.60
C ALA A 33 -0.05 5.79 -9.75
N LYS A 34 -0.27 5.17 -10.91
CA LYS A 34 -1.47 4.37 -11.20
C LYS A 34 -1.23 2.86 -11.08
N GLU A 35 0.04 2.47 -10.94
CA GLU A 35 0.47 1.09 -10.87
C GLU A 35 1.51 0.93 -9.77
N TRP A 36 1.46 -0.21 -9.06
CA TRP A 36 2.29 -0.49 -7.90
C TRP A 36 3.78 -0.58 -8.23
N HIS A 37 4.13 -1.18 -9.38
CA HIS A 37 5.53 -1.35 -9.77
C HIS A 37 6.30 -0.04 -9.99
N LEU A 38 5.58 1.08 -10.09
CA LEU A 38 6.15 2.43 -10.20
C LEU A 38 6.56 3.00 -8.84
N LEU A 39 6.09 2.41 -7.75
CA LEU A 39 6.38 2.83 -6.39
C LEU A 39 7.54 2.03 -5.83
N ASP A 40 8.48 2.72 -5.18
CA ASP A 40 9.56 2.09 -4.41
C ASP A 40 9.02 1.63 -3.06
N ILE A 41 8.35 0.48 -3.06
CA ILE A 41 7.72 -0.13 -1.88
C ILE A 41 8.15 -1.59 -1.74
N THR A 42 8.46 -1.99 -0.51
CA THR A 42 8.78 -3.39 -0.18
C THR A 42 8.02 -3.78 1.07
N PHE A 43 7.10 -4.74 0.95
CA PHE A 43 6.22 -5.13 2.06
C PHE A 43 5.99 -6.64 2.07
N ALA A 44 5.97 -7.20 3.26
CA ALA A 44 5.51 -8.55 3.55
C ALA A 44 5.18 -8.67 5.04
N ASN A 45 4.32 -9.62 5.39
CA ASN A 45 3.93 -9.85 6.77
C ASN A 45 4.66 -11.08 7.33
N GLY A 46 5.72 -10.86 8.13
CA GLY A 46 6.51 -11.93 8.74
C GLY A 46 8.03 -11.74 8.57
N PRO A 47 8.86 -12.75 8.89
CA PRO A 47 10.28 -12.71 8.60
C PRO A 47 10.51 -12.90 7.08
N TYR A 48 11.03 -11.88 6.42
CA TYR A 48 11.39 -11.94 5.00
C TYR A 48 12.78 -11.34 4.76
N HIS A 49 13.40 -11.76 3.65
CA HIS A 49 14.61 -11.13 3.15
C HIS A 49 14.27 -10.11 2.05
N LEU A 50 15.07 -9.05 1.96
CA LEU A 50 15.04 -8.14 0.82
C LEU A 50 15.26 -8.94 -0.47
N GLY A 51 14.30 -8.85 -1.40
CA GLY A 51 14.37 -9.53 -2.70
C GLY A 51 13.66 -10.89 -2.76
N ASP A 52 12.97 -11.32 -1.70
CA ASP A 52 12.07 -12.46 -1.76
C ASP A 52 10.96 -12.21 -2.81
N PRO A 53 10.60 -13.20 -3.65
CA PRO A 53 9.51 -13.04 -4.61
C PRO A 53 8.21 -12.64 -3.91
N GLY A 54 7.51 -11.64 -4.43
CA GLY A 54 6.25 -11.14 -3.88
C GLY A 54 6.39 -10.11 -2.76
N THR A 55 7.61 -9.76 -2.31
CA THR A 55 7.79 -8.65 -1.36
C THR A 55 7.83 -7.28 -2.04
N GLN A 56 7.94 -7.24 -3.36
CA GLN A 56 7.86 -6.04 -4.19
C GLN A 56 6.80 -6.24 -5.28
N PRO A 57 6.13 -5.17 -5.72
CA PRO A 57 5.19 -5.26 -6.82
C PRO A 57 5.90 -5.56 -8.14
N ALA A 58 5.35 -6.52 -8.90
CA ALA A 58 5.73 -6.79 -10.28
C ALA A 58 4.94 -5.92 -11.26
N VAL A 59 5.45 -5.79 -12.48
CA VAL A 59 4.75 -5.07 -13.56
C VAL A 59 3.33 -5.62 -13.80
N ASP A 60 3.16 -6.94 -13.65
CA ASP A 60 1.87 -7.61 -13.87
C ASP A 60 0.83 -7.33 -12.77
N ASP A 61 1.24 -6.82 -11.60
CA ASP A 61 0.32 -6.45 -10.52
C ASP A 61 -0.52 -5.22 -10.88
N LYS A 62 0.00 -4.33 -11.75
CA LYS A 62 -0.69 -3.10 -12.18
C LYS A 62 -1.22 -2.31 -10.97
N ASP A 63 -2.52 -2.09 -10.87
CA ASP A 63 -3.18 -1.37 -9.77
C ASP A 63 -3.51 -2.26 -8.56
N ARG A 64 -3.27 -3.57 -8.62
CA ARG A 64 -3.64 -4.54 -7.58
C ARG A 64 -2.48 -5.44 -7.21
N TRP A 65 -1.98 -5.30 -5.99
CA TRP A 65 -0.85 -6.09 -5.49
C TRP A 65 -1.22 -6.81 -4.20
N HIS A 66 -0.86 -8.09 -4.11
CA HIS A 66 -0.98 -8.90 -2.91
C HIS A 66 0.44 -9.21 -2.40
N PRO A 67 0.94 -8.47 -1.40
CA PRO A 67 2.26 -8.68 -0.86
C PRO A 67 2.37 -10.07 -0.21
N LYS A 68 3.59 -10.58 -0.15
CA LYS A 68 3.86 -11.91 0.40
C LYS A 68 3.40 -12.04 1.86
N ASP A 69 2.72 -13.16 2.12
CA ASP A 69 2.22 -13.57 3.44
C ASP A 69 1.23 -12.57 4.07
N CYS A 70 0.64 -11.68 3.27
CA CYS A 70 -0.36 -10.72 3.72
C CYS A 70 -1.79 -11.24 3.61
N ASP A 71 -2.70 -10.72 4.44
CA ASP A 71 -4.13 -11.09 4.41
C ASP A 71 -4.92 -10.30 3.35
N PHE A 72 -4.38 -9.17 2.88
CA PHE A 72 -5.09 -8.25 1.99
C PHE A 72 -4.46 -8.17 0.60
N THR A 73 -5.29 -7.88 -0.39
CA THR A 73 -4.83 -7.29 -1.65
C THR A 73 -4.97 -5.78 -1.56
N TYR A 74 -3.98 -5.03 -2.04
CA TYR A 74 -4.00 -3.58 -2.03
C TYR A 74 -4.29 -3.04 -3.42
N TRP A 75 -5.28 -2.15 -3.51
CA TRP A 75 -5.79 -1.61 -4.76
C TRP A 75 -5.63 -0.11 -4.83
N ILE A 76 -4.96 0.39 -5.87
CA ILE A 76 -4.97 1.81 -6.25
C ILE A 76 -6.31 2.09 -6.93
N ALA A 77 -7.35 2.32 -6.13
CA ALA A 77 -8.72 2.49 -6.62
C ALA A 77 -8.90 3.74 -7.50
N SER A 78 -8.12 4.80 -7.23
CA SER A 78 -8.01 5.96 -8.12
C SER A 78 -6.70 6.71 -7.87
N ALA A 79 -6.07 7.21 -8.93
CA ALA A 79 -4.93 8.11 -8.83
C ALA A 79 -4.92 9.11 -10.00
N ASP A 80 -4.72 10.39 -9.69
CA ASP A 80 -4.60 11.47 -10.65
C ASP A 80 -3.46 12.45 -10.27
N LYS A 81 -3.47 13.65 -10.86
CA LYS A 81 -2.45 14.69 -10.61
C LYS A 81 -2.37 15.14 -9.15
N ASN A 82 -3.51 15.15 -8.46
CA ASN A 82 -3.71 15.85 -7.20
C ASN A 82 -4.25 14.93 -6.09
N HIS A 83 -4.84 13.79 -6.43
CA HIS A 83 -5.48 12.90 -5.48
C HIS A 83 -5.18 11.43 -5.75
N PHE A 84 -5.17 10.64 -4.67
CA PHE A 84 -5.19 9.19 -4.74
C PHE A 84 -6.16 8.60 -3.72
N LEU A 85 -6.56 7.35 -3.95
CA LEU A 85 -7.27 6.47 -3.04
C LEU A 85 -6.65 5.07 -3.15
N ILE A 86 -6.21 4.53 -2.02
CA ILE A 86 -5.74 3.16 -1.89
C ILE A 86 -6.65 2.42 -0.93
N GLN A 87 -7.02 1.19 -1.28
CA GLN A 87 -7.88 0.33 -0.48
C GLN A 87 -7.19 -1.00 -0.17
N ALA A 88 -7.34 -1.49 1.06
CA ALA A 88 -7.05 -2.88 1.40
C ALA A 88 -8.34 -3.68 1.23
N VAL A 89 -8.33 -4.66 0.32
CA VAL A 89 -9.46 -5.53 0.01
C VAL A 89 -9.21 -6.94 0.53
N ASN A 90 -10.23 -7.56 1.12
CA ASN A 90 -10.16 -8.94 1.59
C ASN A 90 -10.35 -9.95 0.44
N GLU A 91 -10.36 -11.25 0.76
CA GLU A 91 -10.57 -12.34 -0.21
C GLU A 91 -11.91 -12.26 -0.97
N ASP A 92 -12.94 -11.67 -0.35
CA ASP A 92 -14.24 -11.40 -0.98
C ASP A 92 -14.23 -10.16 -1.89
N ASN A 93 -13.06 -9.56 -2.12
CA ASN A 93 -12.86 -8.31 -2.85
C ASN A 93 -13.63 -7.11 -2.25
N ARG A 94 -13.91 -7.14 -0.94
CA ARG A 94 -14.53 -6.05 -0.19
C ARG A 94 -13.44 -5.16 0.41
N ALA A 95 -13.55 -3.85 0.18
CA ALA A 95 -12.69 -2.87 0.81
C ALA A 95 -12.96 -2.81 2.32
N MET A 96 -11.92 -3.07 3.11
CA MET A 96 -11.96 -3.10 4.57
C MET A 96 -11.23 -1.90 5.20
N TYR A 97 -10.26 -1.34 4.49
CA TYR A 97 -9.52 -0.14 4.89
C TYR A 97 -9.25 0.75 3.68
N GLU A 98 -9.11 2.05 3.91
CA GLU A 98 -8.70 3.00 2.87
C GLU A 98 -7.79 4.10 3.41
N ILE A 99 -6.97 4.66 2.53
CA ILE A 99 -6.26 5.93 2.75
C ILE A 99 -6.34 6.78 1.48
N ARG A 100 -6.38 8.10 1.67
CA ARG A 100 -6.47 9.10 0.59
C ARG A 100 -5.37 10.13 0.72
N SER A 101 -5.07 10.83 -0.36
CA SER A 101 -4.14 11.97 -0.36
C SER A 101 -4.49 12.95 0.78
N GLY A 102 -3.49 13.28 1.61
CA GLY A 102 -3.64 14.21 2.75
C GLY A 102 -4.28 13.61 4.02
N MET A 103 -4.63 12.32 4.04
CA MET A 103 -5.01 11.64 5.28
C MET A 103 -3.78 11.23 6.07
N GLU A 104 -3.74 11.54 7.37
CA GLU A 104 -2.64 11.14 8.27
C GLU A 104 -2.75 9.69 8.74
N THR A 105 -3.96 9.11 8.68
CA THR A 105 -4.21 7.74 9.15
C THR A 105 -5.21 7.02 8.24
N PRO A 106 -5.04 5.71 7.98
CA PRO A 106 -6.03 4.93 7.26
C PRO A 106 -7.34 4.80 8.03
N LYS A 107 -8.45 4.76 7.29
CA LYS A 107 -9.80 4.58 7.82
C LYS A 107 -10.23 3.12 7.65
N LYS A 108 -10.75 2.51 8.72
CA LYS A 108 -11.46 1.23 8.64
C LYS A 108 -12.86 1.43 8.07
N LEU A 109 -13.24 0.59 7.12
CA LEU A 109 -14.54 0.60 6.46
C LEU A 109 -15.51 -0.38 7.16
N PRO A 110 -16.83 -0.09 7.13
CA PRO A 110 -17.86 -0.95 7.71
C PRO A 110 -18.04 -2.24 6.94
#